data_AF-A0A9X7U9T3-F1
#
_entry.id   AF-A0A9X7U9T3-F1
#
_cell.length_a   1.000
_cell.length_b   1.000
_cell.length_c   1.000
_cell.angle_alpha   90.00
_cell.angle_beta   90.00
_cell.angle_gamma   90.00
#
_symmetry.space_group_name_H-M   'P 1'
#
loop_
_entity.id
_entity.type
_entity.pdbx_description
1 polymer ?
#
loop_
_entity_poly.entity_id
_entity_poly.type
_entity_poly.pdbx_seq_one_letter_code
_entity_poly.pdbx_strand_id
1 'polypeptide(L)'
;MTIANHDFIRDTKVPLGRSSTSPLELDLGKLMAGRCLIQGSSGAGKSQTLRRIIEEAFDYLTTIIIDPEGEFANLATHIGATTVIAREYANDGLTALALRTRQHRIALHLDLTDLEPDHRIEKAAAFFAGLLSTPREHWAHTVLVCIDEAHLLAPHMAASARDAETRRLGVATLTDMCARGRKRGIGTIIATQRLAKLASSVVSELHNHLIGLNVFDRDVARAADLLGFGSEQAALLRQLPPGEFFAFGPALAAIPVLAKIDPTITPHIGRTPDLVAAADLDADESRTLLDLDALREVVPTKGDRVTMRGQRALDAFLLDPAAPAAARIVGALGSIAPNATTADDLARHLALPANDIDAGLDLLAAIGASDTMPRGDTRIARLSARLRLRVVDTPVIGLV
;
A
#
# COMPACT_ATOMS: atom_id res chain seq x y z
N MET A 1 -27.97 -16.81 8.15
CA MET A 1 -28.56 -15.88 7.15
C MET A 1 -28.22 -16.43 5.78
N THR A 2 -29.21 -16.88 5.03
CA THR A 2 -29.01 -17.51 3.71
C THR A 2 -28.93 -16.40 2.67
N ILE A 3 -27.74 -16.15 2.14
CA ILE A 3 -27.53 -15.15 1.07
C ILE A 3 -28.12 -15.75 -0.21
N ALA A 4 -29.00 -15.00 -0.89
CA ALA A 4 -29.64 -15.45 -2.12
C ALA A 4 -28.60 -15.81 -3.20
N ASN A 5 -28.75 -16.97 -3.83
CA ASN A 5 -28.01 -17.32 -5.04
C ASN A 5 -28.59 -16.54 -6.21
N HIS A 6 -27.86 -15.54 -6.71
CA HIS A 6 -28.09 -15.03 -8.05
C HIS A 6 -27.21 -15.84 -9.02
N ASP A 7 -27.80 -16.39 -10.06
CA ASP A 7 -27.07 -17.11 -11.09
C ASP A 7 -26.25 -16.14 -11.94
N PHE A 8 -24.99 -16.49 -12.23
CA PHE A 8 -24.14 -15.67 -13.10
C PHE A 8 -24.64 -15.73 -14.56
N ILE A 9 -25.19 -14.63 -15.05
CA ILE A 9 -25.69 -14.50 -16.43
C ILE A 9 -24.51 -14.09 -17.33
N ARG A 10 -24.02 -15.02 -18.15
CA ARG A 10 -22.84 -14.80 -18.99
C ARG A 10 -23.00 -13.75 -20.08
N ASP A 11 -24.24 -13.47 -20.50
CA ASP A 11 -24.53 -12.56 -21.61
C ASP A 11 -24.97 -11.16 -21.15
N THR A 12 -24.76 -10.83 -19.87
CA THR A 12 -25.07 -9.50 -19.35
C THR A 12 -24.14 -8.46 -19.93
N LYS A 13 -24.74 -7.43 -20.52
CA LYS A 13 -24.05 -6.22 -20.97
C LYS A 13 -24.57 -5.02 -20.19
N VAL A 14 -23.66 -4.12 -19.85
CA VAL A 14 -23.98 -2.90 -19.10
C VAL A 14 -23.53 -1.65 -19.86
N PRO A 15 -24.27 -0.53 -19.78
CA PRO A 15 -23.95 0.69 -20.51
C PRO A 15 -22.72 1.38 -19.91
N LEU A 16 -21.69 1.60 -20.73
CA LEU A 16 -20.44 2.23 -20.29
C LEU A 16 -20.28 3.66 -20.82
N GLY A 17 -20.73 3.91 -22.05
CA GLY A 17 -20.53 5.20 -22.70
C GLY A 17 -21.10 5.23 -24.11
N ARG A 18 -20.59 6.16 -24.92
CA ARG A 18 -21.02 6.35 -26.31
C ARG A 18 -19.83 6.63 -27.21
N SER A 19 -19.78 5.93 -28.34
CA SER A 19 -18.95 6.32 -29.48
C SER A 19 -19.72 7.29 -30.38
N SER A 20 -19.07 7.79 -31.43
CA SER A 20 -19.73 8.64 -32.44
C SER A 20 -20.87 7.94 -33.19
N THR A 21 -20.86 6.60 -33.25
CA THR A 21 -21.79 5.83 -34.10
C THR A 21 -22.67 4.86 -33.32
N SER A 22 -22.31 4.51 -32.08
CA SER A 22 -23.03 3.50 -31.30
C SER A 22 -22.80 3.63 -29.79
N PRO A 23 -23.74 3.17 -28.94
CA PRO A 23 -23.48 2.98 -27.52
C PRO A 23 -22.28 2.06 -27.30
N LEU A 24 -21.43 2.39 -26.32
CA LEU A 24 -20.39 1.50 -25.82
C LEU A 24 -20.97 0.73 -24.63
N GLU A 25 -21.05 -0.59 -24.78
CA GLU A 25 -21.47 -1.50 -23.72
C GLU A 25 -20.29 -2.36 -23.26
N LEU A 26 -20.33 -2.79 -22.00
CA LEU A 26 -19.37 -3.71 -21.41
C LEU A 26 -20.02 -5.07 -21.16
N ASP A 27 -19.51 -6.11 -21.81
CA ASP A 27 -19.93 -7.49 -21.63
C ASP A 27 -19.26 -8.10 -20.38
N LEU A 28 -20.04 -8.31 -19.32
CA LEU A 28 -19.52 -8.74 -18.01
C LEU A 28 -18.97 -10.17 -18.06
N GLY A 29 -19.55 -11.06 -18.86
CA GLY A 29 -19.06 -12.43 -19.04
C GLY A 29 -17.66 -12.45 -19.65
N LYS A 30 -17.47 -11.68 -20.72
CA LYS A 30 -16.16 -11.55 -21.38
C LYS A 30 -15.18 -10.72 -20.56
N LEU A 31 -15.64 -9.75 -19.78
CA LEU A 31 -14.80 -9.02 -18.83
C LEU A 31 -14.21 -9.99 -17.80
N MET A 32 -15.05 -10.83 -17.18
CA MET A 32 -14.61 -11.80 -16.17
C MET A 32 -13.59 -12.80 -16.74
N ALA A 33 -13.72 -13.16 -18.02
CA ALA A 33 -12.78 -14.05 -18.69
C ALA A 33 -11.52 -13.35 -19.22
N GLY A 34 -11.66 -12.12 -19.71
CA GLY A 34 -10.65 -11.38 -20.46
C GLY A 34 -9.85 -10.39 -19.63
N ARG A 35 -10.40 -9.91 -18.50
CA ARG A 35 -9.84 -8.87 -17.63
C ARG A 35 -9.69 -7.53 -18.37
N CYS A 36 -9.59 -6.42 -17.66
CA CYS A 36 -9.57 -5.10 -18.27
C CYS A 36 -8.44 -4.24 -17.73
N LEU A 37 -7.80 -3.49 -18.62
CA LEU A 37 -6.89 -2.39 -18.32
C LEU A 37 -7.62 -1.07 -18.55
N ILE A 38 -7.59 -0.18 -17.56
CA ILE A 38 -7.94 1.23 -17.69
C ILE A 38 -6.66 2.03 -17.54
N GLN A 39 -6.33 2.84 -18.53
CA GLN A 39 -5.05 3.51 -18.57
C GLN A 39 -5.21 4.95 -19.05
N GLY A 40 -4.50 5.86 -18.40
CA GLY A 40 -4.48 7.28 -18.74
C GLY A 40 -3.75 8.10 -17.68
N SER A 41 -3.15 9.22 -18.04
CA SER A 41 -2.45 10.13 -17.13
C SER A 41 -3.39 10.72 -16.06
N SER A 42 -2.85 11.47 -15.10
CA SER A 42 -3.68 12.22 -14.15
C SER A 42 -4.64 13.14 -14.92
N GLY A 43 -5.90 13.23 -14.45
CA GLY A 43 -6.95 13.98 -15.13
C GLY A 43 -7.56 13.32 -16.38
N ALA A 44 -7.08 12.15 -16.83
CA ALA A 44 -7.65 11.45 -17.99
C ALA A 44 -9.08 10.91 -17.74
N GLY A 45 -9.53 10.86 -16.49
CA GLY A 45 -10.84 10.30 -16.09
C GLY A 45 -10.81 8.83 -15.68
N LYS A 46 -9.65 8.23 -15.41
CA LYS A 46 -9.54 6.80 -15.02
C LYS A 46 -10.40 6.41 -13.82
N SER A 47 -10.29 7.14 -12.70
CA SER A 47 -11.04 6.83 -11.48
C SER A 47 -12.55 6.93 -11.72
N GLN A 48 -12.97 7.87 -12.59
CA GLN A 48 -14.37 7.98 -13.03
C GLN A 48 -14.80 6.82 -13.92
N THR A 49 -13.95 6.37 -14.83
CA THR A 49 -14.23 5.18 -15.65
C THR A 49 -14.33 3.92 -14.80
N LEU A 50 -13.43 3.74 -13.82
CA LEU A 50 -13.48 2.60 -12.90
C LEU A 50 -14.76 2.63 -12.05
N ARG A 51 -15.14 3.80 -11.51
CA ARG A 51 -16.43 4.01 -10.82
C ARG A 51 -17.61 3.64 -11.70
N ARG A 52 -17.66 4.16 -12.93
CA ARG A 52 -18.75 3.89 -13.87
C ARG A 52 -18.93 2.39 -14.10
N ILE A 53 -17.83 1.67 -14.29
CA ILE A 53 -17.89 0.21 -14.46
C ILE A 53 -18.40 -0.48 -13.19
N ILE A 54 -17.94 -0.07 -12.01
CA ILE A 54 -18.38 -0.65 -10.74
C ILE A 54 -19.86 -0.37 -10.48
N GLU A 55 -20.31 0.88 -10.65
CA GLU A 55 -21.71 1.31 -10.50
C GLU A 55 -22.66 0.53 -11.41
N GLU A 56 -22.19 0.10 -12.58
CA GLU A 56 -22.99 -0.68 -13.51
C GLU A 56 -22.89 -2.20 -13.28
N ALA A 57 -21.80 -2.67 -12.65
CA ALA A 57 -21.54 -4.10 -12.47
C ALA A 57 -21.95 -4.65 -11.09
N PHE A 58 -22.07 -3.82 -10.05
CA PHE A 58 -22.16 -4.31 -8.66
C PHE A 58 -23.45 -5.10 -8.35
N ASP A 59 -24.55 -4.83 -9.05
CA ASP A 59 -25.79 -5.62 -8.93
C ASP A 59 -25.66 -7.03 -9.52
N TYR A 60 -24.69 -7.25 -10.41
CA TYR A 60 -24.46 -8.52 -11.10
C TYR A 60 -23.29 -9.31 -10.51
N LEU A 61 -22.32 -8.62 -9.90
CA LEU A 61 -21.05 -9.19 -9.47
C LEU A 61 -20.68 -8.70 -8.07
N THR A 62 -20.35 -9.63 -7.19
CA THR A 62 -19.66 -9.29 -5.94
C THR A 62 -18.37 -8.54 -6.28
N THR A 63 -18.30 -7.29 -5.84
CA THR A 63 -17.20 -6.39 -6.21
C THR A 63 -16.25 -6.18 -5.05
N ILE A 64 -14.96 -6.30 -5.32
CA ILE A 64 -13.87 -6.02 -4.40
C ILE A 64 -13.06 -4.84 -4.95
N ILE A 65 -12.98 -3.76 -4.21
CA ILE A 65 -12.19 -2.58 -4.54
C ILE A 65 -10.87 -2.66 -3.77
N ILE A 66 -9.74 -2.55 -4.46
CA ILE A 66 -8.41 -2.44 -3.88
C ILE A 66 -7.96 -1.00 -4.10
N ASP A 67 -7.78 -0.26 -3.01
CA ASP A 67 -7.62 1.19 -3.06
C ASP A 67 -6.29 1.66 -2.42
N PRO A 68 -5.19 1.71 -3.19
CA PRO A 68 -3.90 2.25 -2.77
C PRO A 68 -3.86 3.73 -2.41
N GLU A 69 -4.80 4.53 -2.91
CA GLU A 69 -4.77 6.00 -2.80
C GLU A 69 -5.93 6.59 -2.00
N GLY A 70 -6.93 5.77 -1.63
CA GLY A 70 -8.02 6.14 -0.72
C GLY A 70 -9.14 6.92 -1.38
N GLU A 71 -9.27 6.84 -2.70
CA GLU A 71 -10.25 7.65 -3.43
C GLU A 71 -11.66 7.05 -3.40
N PHE A 72 -11.82 5.75 -3.18
CA PHE A 72 -13.04 4.99 -3.48
C PHE A 72 -13.96 4.72 -2.28
N ALA A 73 -13.67 5.28 -1.10
CA ALA A 73 -14.46 5.06 0.11
C ALA A 73 -15.97 5.37 -0.04
N ASN A 74 -16.34 6.43 -0.77
CA ASN A 74 -17.75 6.73 -1.03
C ASN A 74 -18.41 5.77 -2.02
N LEU A 75 -17.68 5.29 -3.03
CA LEU A 75 -18.17 4.28 -3.95
C LEU A 75 -18.39 2.97 -3.20
N ALA A 76 -17.44 2.58 -2.34
CA ALA A 76 -17.56 1.42 -1.47
C ALA A 76 -18.85 1.50 -0.63
N THR A 77 -19.11 2.65 -0.02
CA THR A 77 -20.35 2.90 0.72
C THR A 77 -21.59 2.77 -0.16
N HIS A 78 -21.55 3.34 -1.36
CA HIS A 78 -22.66 3.31 -2.32
C HIS A 78 -23.05 1.89 -2.74
N ILE A 79 -22.06 1.01 -2.98
CA ILE A 79 -22.31 -0.39 -3.37
C ILE A 79 -22.49 -1.33 -2.17
N GLY A 80 -22.54 -0.79 -0.94
CA GLY A 80 -22.66 -1.58 0.29
C GLY A 80 -21.45 -2.45 0.61
N ALA A 81 -20.27 -2.11 0.09
CA ALA A 81 -19.03 -2.82 0.37
C ALA A 81 -18.56 -2.59 1.81
N THR A 82 -18.11 -3.66 2.46
CA THR A 82 -17.47 -3.56 3.78
C THR A 82 -16.05 -3.04 3.61
N THR A 83 -15.74 -1.90 4.24
CA THR A 83 -14.39 -1.32 4.23
C THR A 83 -13.50 -2.02 5.26
N VAL A 84 -12.30 -2.41 4.84
CA VAL A 84 -11.24 -2.97 5.68
C VAL A 84 -9.98 -2.13 5.49
N ILE A 85 -9.49 -1.56 6.59
CA ILE A 85 -8.25 -0.80 6.64
C ILE A 85 -7.09 -1.80 6.79
N ALA A 86 -6.34 -2.04 5.71
CA ALA A 86 -5.39 -3.16 5.66
C ALA A 86 -4.25 -3.09 6.70
N ARG A 87 -3.84 -1.87 7.11
CA ARG A 87 -2.81 -1.65 8.15
C ARG A 87 -3.18 -2.22 9.52
N GLU A 88 -4.46 -2.43 9.79
CA GLU A 88 -4.95 -2.96 11.08
C GLU A 88 -4.86 -4.48 11.17
N TYR A 89 -4.58 -5.17 10.06
CA TYR A 89 -4.61 -6.63 9.97
C TYR A 89 -3.25 -7.19 9.60
N ALA A 90 -2.88 -8.33 10.19
CA ALA A 90 -1.70 -9.10 9.77
C ALA A 90 -1.91 -9.71 8.36
N ASN A 91 -0.82 -10.09 7.68
CA ASN A 91 -0.88 -10.64 6.32
C ASN A 91 -1.75 -11.92 6.26
N ASP A 92 -1.55 -12.85 7.19
CA ASP A 92 -2.38 -14.07 7.30
C ASP A 92 -3.86 -13.74 7.59
N GLY A 93 -4.11 -12.65 8.32
CA GLY A 93 -5.45 -12.12 8.56
C GLY A 93 -6.12 -11.67 7.26
N LEU A 94 -5.40 -11.00 6.37
CA LEU A 94 -5.90 -10.61 5.04
C LEU A 94 -6.11 -11.81 4.11
N THR A 95 -5.27 -12.83 4.19
CA THR A 95 -5.49 -14.09 3.47
C THR A 95 -6.77 -14.77 3.93
N ALA A 96 -7.00 -14.86 5.24
CA ALA A 96 -8.23 -15.42 5.81
C ALA A 96 -9.47 -14.56 5.49
N LEU A 97 -9.33 -13.23 5.50
CA LEU A 97 -10.37 -12.29 5.08
C LEU A 97 -10.78 -12.57 3.63
N ALA A 98 -9.84 -12.62 2.69
CA ALA A 98 -10.11 -12.87 1.28
C ALA A 98 -10.89 -14.19 1.04
N LEU A 99 -10.52 -15.25 1.76
CA LEU A 99 -11.22 -16.53 1.75
C LEU A 99 -12.68 -16.40 2.21
N ARG A 100 -12.91 -15.70 3.32
CA ARG A 100 -14.27 -15.46 3.86
C ARG A 100 -15.09 -14.56 2.94
N THR A 101 -14.48 -13.52 2.38
CA THR A 101 -15.10 -12.63 1.39
C THR A 101 -15.63 -13.44 0.21
N ARG A 102 -14.83 -14.37 -0.31
CA ARG A 102 -15.22 -15.31 -1.36
C ARG A 102 -16.32 -16.28 -0.93
N GLN A 103 -16.15 -16.92 0.22
CA GLN A 103 -17.11 -17.89 0.77
C GLN A 103 -18.50 -17.26 0.94
N HIS A 104 -18.55 -16.02 1.42
CA HIS A 104 -19.79 -15.34 1.76
C HIS A 104 -20.25 -14.31 0.73
N ARG A 105 -19.54 -14.15 -0.40
CA ARG A 105 -19.89 -13.19 -1.48
C ARG A 105 -20.03 -11.75 -0.98
N ILE A 106 -19.12 -11.35 -0.08
CA ILE A 106 -19.14 -10.03 0.52
C ILE A 106 -18.50 -9.04 -0.45
N ALA A 107 -19.21 -7.96 -0.79
CA ALA A 107 -18.59 -6.82 -1.44
C ALA A 107 -17.61 -6.17 -0.46
N LEU A 108 -16.40 -5.88 -0.90
CA LEU A 108 -15.30 -5.47 -0.01
C LEU A 108 -14.57 -4.27 -0.58
N HIS A 109 -14.15 -3.37 0.28
CA HIS A 109 -13.20 -2.31 -0.04
C HIS A 109 -11.97 -2.48 0.85
N LEU A 110 -10.82 -2.72 0.24
CA LEU A 110 -9.54 -2.87 0.92
C LEU A 110 -8.74 -1.57 0.76
N ASP A 111 -8.70 -0.79 1.83
CA ASP A 111 -7.96 0.47 1.90
C ASP A 111 -6.47 0.21 2.21
N LEU A 112 -5.61 0.76 1.37
CA LEU A 112 -4.16 0.58 1.35
C LEU A 112 -3.38 1.92 1.44
N THR A 113 -4.07 3.04 1.69
CA THR A 113 -3.55 4.42 1.58
C THR A 113 -2.39 4.70 2.55
N ASP A 114 -2.56 4.31 3.81
CA ASP A 114 -1.61 4.59 4.92
C ASP A 114 -0.51 3.53 5.09
N LEU A 115 -0.16 2.82 4.02
CA LEU A 115 0.90 1.82 4.04
C LEU A 115 2.15 2.32 3.31
N GLU A 116 3.31 2.02 3.88
CA GLU A 116 4.57 2.12 3.17
C GLU A 116 4.54 1.25 1.89
N PRO A 117 5.27 1.63 0.83
CA PRO A 117 5.19 0.95 -0.46
C PRO A 117 5.35 -0.58 -0.40
N ASP A 118 6.33 -1.07 0.37
CA ASP A 118 6.59 -2.52 0.47
C ASP A 118 5.47 -3.23 1.26
N HIS A 119 5.06 -2.68 2.41
CA HIS A 119 3.94 -3.22 3.17
C HIS A 119 2.64 -3.22 2.35
N ARG A 120 2.41 -2.20 1.52
CA ARG A 120 1.27 -2.13 0.61
C ARG A 120 1.24 -3.33 -0.33
N ILE A 121 2.38 -3.64 -0.95
CA ILE A 121 2.53 -4.78 -1.85
C ILE A 121 2.31 -6.10 -1.08
N GLU A 122 2.89 -6.26 0.11
CA GLU A 122 2.74 -7.48 0.91
C GLU A 122 1.28 -7.72 1.32
N LYS A 123 0.58 -6.69 1.79
CA LYS A 123 -0.84 -6.77 2.19
C LYS A 123 -1.73 -7.14 1.01
N ALA A 124 -1.54 -6.48 -0.14
CA ALA A 124 -2.27 -6.79 -1.36
C ALA A 124 -1.97 -8.22 -1.85
N ALA A 125 -0.70 -8.63 -1.86
CA ALA A 125 -0.27 -9.97 -2.26
C ALA A 125 -0.88 -11.07 -1.37
N ALA A 126 -0.89 -10.87 -0.05
CA ALA A 126 -1.51 -11.80 0.90
C ALA A 126 -3.03 -11.94 0.66
N PHE A 127 -3.69 -10.82 0.36
CA PHE A 127 -5.11 -10.81 0.03
C PHE A 127 -5.39 -11.53 -1.32
N PHE A 128 -4.62 -11.25 -2.38
CA PHE A 128 -4.76 -11.92 -3.68
C PHE A 128 -4.50 -13.42 -3.59
N ALA A 129 -3.50 -13.83 -2.82
CA ALA A 129 -3.22 -15.24 -2.55
C ALA A 129 -4.42 -15.93 -1.87
N GLY A 130 -5.08 -15.26 -0.92
CA GLY A 130 -6.28 -15.75 -0.27
C GLY A 130 -7.47 -15.88 -1.22
N LEU A 131 -7.70 -14.90 -2.10
CA LEU A 131 -8.76 -15.00 -3.12
C LEU A 131 -8.56 -16.23 -4.00
N LEU A 132 -7.33 -16.46 -4.44
CA LEU A 132 -6.98 -17.59 -5.30
C LEU A 132 -7.04 -18.94 -4.58
N SER A 133 -6.64 -19.02 -3.31
CA SER A 133 -6.57 -20.28 -2.56
C SER A 133 -7.94 -20.83 -2.12
N THR A 134 -9.02 -20.11 -2.43
CA THR A 134 -10.39 -20.52 -2.14
C THR A 134 -10.70 -21.95 -2.63
N PRO A 135 -11.32 -22.81 -1.78
CA PRO A 135 -11.76 -24.16 -2.16
C PRO A 135 -12.68 -24.17 -3.39
N ARG A 136 -12.63 -25.27 -4.16
CA ARG A 136 -13.34 -25.41 -5.45
C ARG A 136 -14.86 -25.21 -5.33
N GLU A 137 -15.46 -25.56 -4.19
CA GLU A 137 -16.88 -25.37 -3.89
C GLU A 137 -17.33 -23.90 -3.94
N HIS A 138 -16.42 -22.95 -3.71
CA HIS A 138 -16.71 -21.51 -3.79
C HIS A 138 -16.21 -20.88 -5.09
N TRP A 139 -15.73 -21.63 -6.09
CA TRP A 139 -15.29 -21.04 -7.37
C TRP A 139 -16.46 -20.42 -8.14
N ALA A 140 -17.68 -20.92 -7.95
CA ALA A 140 -18.90 -20.35 -8.52
C ALA A 140 -19.27 -18.98 -7.92
N HIS A 141 -18.66 -18.59 -6.79
CA HIS A 141 -18.90 -17.29 -6.15
C HIS A 141 -18.09 -16.22 -6.87
N THR A 142 -18.53 -15.81 -8.05
CA THR A 142 -17.76 -14.91 -8.90
C THR A 142 -17.49 -13.57 -8.25
N VAL A 143 -16.25 -13.06 -8.35
CA VAL A 143 -15.89 -11.73 -7.84
C VAL A 143 -15.18 -10.90 -8.91
N LEU A 144 -15.52 -9.63 -8.98
CA LEU A 144 -14.82 -8.63 -9.76
C LEU A 144 -13.84 -7.88 -8.85
N VAL A 145 -12.54 -8.02 -9.10
CA VAL A 145 -11.49 -7.32 -8.35
C VAL A 145 -11.07 -6.09 -9.13
N CYS A 146 -11.42 -4.92 -8.61
CA CYS A 146 -11.11 -3.61 -9.18
C CYS A 146 -9.92 -3.01 -8.43
N ILE A 147 -8.81 -2.81 -9.14
CA ILE A 147 -7.57 -2.32 -8.55
C ILE A 147 -7.26 -0.95 -9.13
N ASP A 148 -7.23 0.07 -8.28
CA ASP A 148 -6.71 1.37 -8.68
C ASP A 148 -5.19 1.43 -8.52
N GLU A 149 -4.54 2.27 -9.34
CA GLU A 149 -3.09 2.45 -9.42
C GLU A 149 -2.25 1.16 -9.23
N ALA A 150 -2.59 0.11 -9.99
CA ALA A 150 -1.99 -1.21 -9.81
C ALA A 150 -0.46 -1.26 -10.00
N HIS A 151 0.13 -0.24 -10.63
CA HIS A 151 1.58 -0.12 -10.74
C HIS A 151 2.27 0.08 -9.37
N LEU A 152 1.53 0.51 -8.34
CA LEU A 152 1.98 0.54 -6.94
C LEU A 152 2.07 -0.86 -6.33
N LEU A 153 1.31 -1.82 -6.85
CA LEU A 153 1.25 -3.20 -6.34
C LEU A 153 2.10 -4.17 -7.16
N ALA A 154 2.26 -3.93 -8.47
CA ALA A 154 3.03 -4.75 -9.39
C ALA A 154 3.93 -3.91 -10.30
N PRO A 155 4.94 -3.21 -9.75
CA PRO A 155 5.81 -2.34 -10.52
C PRO A 155 6.72 -3.13 -11.50
N HIS A 156 7.04 -2.52 -12.63
CA HIS A 156 8.05 -2.99 -13.56
C HIS A 156 9.42 -2.97 -12.88
N MET A 157 10.15 -4.08 -12.93
CA MET A 157 11.42 -4.23 -12.25
C MET A 157 12.51 -3.35 -12.89
N ALA A 158 13.16 -2.51 -12.09
CA ALA A 158 14.47 -1.91 -12.35
C ALA A 158 15.31 -2.10 -11.07
N ALA A 159 16.51 -2.65 -11.20
CA ALA A 159 17.14 -3.48 -10.15
C ALA A 159 17.79 -2.75 -8.96
N SER A 160 17.49 -3.23 -7.75
CA SER A 160 18.38 -3.36 -6.57
C SER A 160 17.91 -4.58 -5.73
N ALA A 161 18.79 -5.24 -4.98
CA ALA A 161 18.59 -6.65 -4.54
C ALA A 161 17.58 -6.88 -3.39
N ARG A 162 17.31 -5.90 -2.53
CA ARG A 162 16.41 -6.08 -1.36
C ARG A 162 14.97 -5.70 -1.67
N ASP A 163 14.75 -4.53 -2.29
CA ASP A 163 13.44 -4.10 -2.81
C ASP A 163 12.88 -5.04 -3.88
N ALA A 164 13.73 -5.91 -4.46
CA ALA A 164 13.32 -6.83 -5.51
C ALA A 164 12.40 -7.94 -5.05
N GLU A 165 12.50 -8.42 -3.81
CA GLU A 165 11.71 -9.58 -3.36
C GLU A 165 10.23 -9.21 -3.21
N THR A 166 9.92 -8.17 -2.45
CA THR A 166 8.54 -7.69 -2.26
C THR A 166 7.90 -7.30 -3.58
N ARG A 167 8.62 -6.58 -4.46
CA ARG A 167 8.10 -6.24 -5.80
C ARG A 167 7.85 -7.50 -6.64
N ARG A 168 8.74 -8.50 -6.61
CA ARG A 168 8.52 -9.79 -7.28
C ARG A 168 7.29 -10.51 -6.72
N LEU A 169 7.08 -10.47 -5.41
CA LEU A 169 5.89 -11.05 -4.78
C LEU A 169 4.61 -10.39 -5.30
N GLY A 170 4.56 -9.05 -5.33
CA GLY A 170 3.44 -8.29 -5.90
C GLY A 170 3.15 -8.62 -7.36
N VAL A 171 4.20 -8.60 -8.20
CA VAL A 171 4.09 -8.97 -9.62
C VAL A 171 3.63 -10.43 -9.78
N ALA A 172 4.21 -11.37 -9.04
CA ALA A 172 3.88 -12.78 -9.14
C ALA A 172 2.44 -13.05 -8.74
N THR A 173 2.00 -12.53 -7.59
CA THR A 173 0.63 -12.73 -7.08
C THR A 173 -0.42 -12.08 -7.96
N LEU A 174 -0.19 -10.85 -8.44
CA LEU A 174 -1.13 -10.18 -9.33
C LEU A 174 -1.19 -10.85 -10.72
N THR A 175 -0.03 -11.23 -11.28
CA THR A 175 0.02 -11.99 -12.54
C THR A 175 -0.74 -13.30 -12.40
N ASP A 176 -0.53 -14.00 -11.29
CA ASP A 176 -1.19 -15.29 -11.02
C ASP A 176 -2.71 -15.14 -10.84
N MET A 177 -3.16 -14.08 -10.17
CA MET A 177 -4.58 -13.74 -10.07
C MET A 177 -5.18 -13.49 -11.45
N CYS A 178 -4.49 -12.74 -12.32
CA CYS A 178 -4.97 -12.48 -13.67
C CYS A 178 -4.96 -13.75 -14.53
N ALA A 179 -3.95 -14.60 -14.44
CA ALA A 179 -3.81 -15.80 -15.27
C ALA A 179 -4.75 -16.95 -14.82
N ARG A 180 -4.82 -17.22 -13.51
CA ARG A 180 -5.58 -18.36 -12.95
C ARG A 180 -7.00 -17.97 -12.53
N GLY A 181 -7.24 -16.69 -12.26
CA GLY A 181 -8.52 -16.17 -11.73
C GLY A 181 -9.73 -16.54 -12.59
N ARG A 182 -9.60 -16.49 -13.92
CA ARG A 182 -10.67 -16.88 -14.87
C ARG A 182 -11.29 -18.24 -14.55
N LYS A 183 -10.48 -19.25 -14.21
CA LYS A 183 -10.96 -20.61 -13.91
C LYS A 183 -11.58 -20.73 -12.52
N ARG A 184 -11.31 -19.76 -11.64
CA ARG A 184 -11.75 -19.72 -10.24
C ARG A 184 -12.85 -18.69 -9.98
N GLY A 185 -13.43 -18.13 -11.04
CA GLY A 185 -14.49 -17.11 -10.94
C GLY A 185 -13.97 -15.76 -10.42
N ILE A 186 -12.75 -15.38 -10.78
CA ILE A 186 -12.18 -14.07 -10.45
C ILE A 186 -11.94 -13.33 -11.77
N GLY A 187 -12.61 -12.18 -11.94
CA GLY A 187 -12.31 -11.21 -12.98
C GLY A 187 -11.56 -10.03 -12.38
N THR A 188 -10.79 -9.32 -13.21
CA THR A 188 -9.96 -8.21 -12.74
C THR A 188 -10.11 -7.00 -13.65
N ILE A 189 -10.21 -5.82 -13.04
CA ILE A 189 -9.99 -4.54 -13.70
C ILE A 189 -8.78 -3.89 -13.03
N ILE A 190 -7.82 -3.45 -13.84
CA ILE A 190 -6.62 -2.77 -13.40
C ILE A 190 -6.63 -1.35 -13.97
N ALA A 191 -6.66 -0.35 -13.10
CA ALA A 191 -6.41 1.03 -13.46
C ALA A 191 -4.96 1.42 -13.16
N THR A 192 -4.34 2.23 -14.04
CA THR A 192 -3.00 2.77 -13.79
C THR A 192 -2.72 4.05 -14.57
N GLN A 193 -2.06 5.01 -13.92
CA GLN A 193 -1.49 6.19 -14.58
C GLN A 193 -0.31 5.89 -15.48
N ARG A 194 0.51 4.91 -15.10
CA ARG A 194 1.85 4.68 -15.67
C ARG A 194 1.96 3.26 -16.21
N LEU A 195 1.44 3.03 -17.41
CA LEU A 195 1.47 1.73 -18.08
C LEU A 195 2.88 1.14 -18.19
N ALA A 196 3.87 1.97 -18.51
CA ALA A 196 5.27 1.58 -18.63
C ALA A 196 5.91 1.21 -17.28
N LYS A 197 5.29 1.60 -16.15
CA LYS A 197 5.70 1.20 -14.81
C LYS A 197 4.95 -0.03 -14.29
N LEU A 198 3.92 -0.52 -14.99
CA LEU A 198 3.25 -1.77 -14.63
C LEU A 198 4.00 -2.96 -15.24
N ALA A 199 4.12 -4.07 -14.50
CA ALA A 199 4.79 -5.26 -14.99
C ALA A 199 4.15 -5.80 -16.28
N SER A 200 4.98 -6.10 -17.29
CA SER A 200 4.53 -6.59 -18.59
C SER A 200 3.77 -7.92 -18.50
N SER A 201 4.14 -8.78 -17.54
CA SER A 201 3.45 -10.05 -17.26
C SER A 201 2.01 -9.87 -16.76
N VAL A 202 1.73 -8.75 -16.07
CA VAL A 202 0.36 -8.42 -15.66
C VAL A 202 -0.41 -7.90 -16.86
N VAL A 203 0.19 -6.96 -17.63
CA VAL A 203 -0.44 -6.36 -18.81
C VAL A 203 -0.81 -7.41 -19.86
N SER A 204 0.03 -8.42 -20.10
CA SER A 204 -0.24 -9.48 -21.08
C SER A 204 -1.48 -10.32 -20.77
N GLU A 205 -1.94 -10.31 -19.52
CA GLU A 205 -3.15 -11.00 -19.09
C GLU A 205 -4.40 -10.13 -19.23
N LEU A 206 -4.30 -8.86 -19.62
CA LEU A 206 -5.43 -7.95 -19.76
C LEU A 206 -5.84 -7.90 -21.23
N HIS A 207 -7.01 -8.47 -21.57
CA HIS A 207 -7.44 -8.59 -22.96
C HIS A 207 -8.39 -7.47 -23.40
N ASN A 208 -8.93 -6.71 -22.46
CA ASN A 208 -9.75 -5.54 -22.71
C ASN A 208 -9.00 -4.28 -22.25
N HIS A 209 -9.14 -3.20 -23.02
CA HIS A 209 -8.32 -2.02 -22.90
C HIS A 209 -9.21 -0.78 -23.05
N LEU A 210 -9.10 0.13 -22.09
CA LEU A 210 -9.62 1.48 -22.13
C LEU A 210 -8.42 2.41 -21.99
N ILE A 211 -7.97 2.97 -23.11
CA ILE A 211 -6.77 3.82 -23.18
C ILE A 211 -7.18 5.27 -23.40
N GLY A 212 -6.94 6.12 -22.40
CA GLY A 212 -7.24 7.55 -22.42
C GLY A 212 -6.00 8.41 -22.65
N LEU A 213 -6.09 9.67 -22.23
CA LEU A 213 -5.03 10.67 -22.39
C LEU A 213 -3.67 10.18 -21.83
N ASN A 214 -2.62 10.23 -22.64
CA ASN A 214 -1.26 9.86 -22.28
C ASN A 214 -0.26 10.95 -22.61
N VAL A 215 0.53 11.37 -21.61
CA VAL A 215 1.50 12.47 -21.78
C VAL A 215 2.93 11.96 -21.97
N PHE A 216 3.31 10.87 -21.31
CA PHE A 216 4.69 10.37 -21.32
C PHE A 216 4.97 9.45 -22.50
N ASP A 217 6.12 9.65 -23.17
CA ASP A 217 6.47 8.92 -24.40
C ASP A 217 6.45 7.39 -24.25
N ARG A 218 6.98 6.87 -23.13
CA ARG A 218 6.97 5.43 -22.86
C ARG A 218 5.57 4.87 -22.67
N ASP A 219 4.68 5.65 -22.06
CA ASP A 219 3.29 5.26 -21.83
C ASP A 219 2.50 5.32 -23.15
N VAL A 220 2.72 6.36 -23.97
CA VAL A 220 2.16 6.48 -25.33
C VAL A 220 2.58 5.32 -26.22
N ALA A 221 3.87 4.97 -26.25
CA ALA A 221 4.37 3.87 -27.06
C ALA A 221 3.73 2.54 -26.65
N ARG A 222 3.74 2.22 -25.35
CA ARG A 222 3.12 0.99 -24.81
C ARG A 222 1.63 0.93 -25.09
N ALA A 223 0.92 2.05 -24.98
CA ALA A 223 -0.50 2.13 -25.25
C ALA A 223 -0.81 1.97 -26.75
N ALA A 224 -0.01 2.60 -27.63
CA ALA A 224 -0.13 2.44 -29.07
C ALA A 224 0.10 1.00 -29.50
N ASP A 225 1.10 0.32 -28.92
CA ASP A 225 1.36 -1.11 -29.18
C ASP A 225 0.14 -1.99 -28.85
N LEU A 226 -0.52 -1.73 -27.70
CA LEU A 226 -1.72 -2.48 -27.30
C LEU A 226 -2.93 -2.24 -28.22
N LEU A 227 -3.05 -1.03 -28.77
CA LEU A 227 -4.10 -0.67 -29.71
C LEU A 227 -3.77 -1.04 -31.17
N GLY A 228 -2.54 -1.45 -31.47
CA GLY A 228 -2.07 -1.67 -32.84
C GLY A 228 -1.95 -0.37 -33.65
N PHE A 229 -1.70 0.75 -32.98
CA PHE A 229 -1.61 2.07 -33.60
C PHE A 229 -0.23 2.35 -34.19
N GLY A 230 -0.21 2.97 -35.37
CA GLY A 230 1.00 3.56 -35.93
C GLY A 230 1.41 4.86 -35.23
N SER A 231 2.55 5.44 -35.61
CA SER A 231 3.09 6.68 -35.03
C SER A 231 2.12 7.87 -35.12
N GLU A 232 1.42 8.02 -36.24
CA GLU A 232 0.43 9.10 -36.44
C GLU A 232 -0.77 8.96 -35.49
N GLN A 233 -1.31 7.74 -35.35
CA GLN A 233 -2.43 7.46 -34.45
C GLN A 233 -2.02 7.57 -32.98
N ALA A 234 -0.78 7.19 -32.64
CA ALA A 234 -0.23 7.34 -31.29
C ALA A 234 -0.21 8.81 -30.83
N ALA A 235 -0.08 9.77 -31.76
CA ALA A 235 -0.15 11.20 -31.43
C ALA A 235 -1.54 11.61 -30.90
N LEU A 236 -2.61 10.92 -31.31
CA LEU A 236 -3.98 11.17 -30.82
C LEU A 236 -4.10 10.92 -29.31
N LEU A 237 -3.35 9.95 -28.79
CA LEU A 237 -3.37 9.62 -27.35
C LEU A 237 -2.94 10.79 -26.47
N ARG A 238 -2.20 11.77 -27.01
CA ARG A 238 -1.76 12.97 -26.28
C ARG A 238 -2.81 14.09 -26.25
N GLN A 239 -3.86 13.96 -27.05
CA GLN A 239 -4.84 15.03 -27.27
C GLN A 239 -6.25 14.64 -26.82
N LEU A 240 -6.41 13.43 -26.28
CA LEU A 240 -7.71 12.94 -25.84
C LEU A 240 -8.30 13.81 -24.70
N PRO A 241 -9.55 14.26 -24.84
CA PRO A 241 -10.26 14.91 -23.75
C PRO A 241 -10.42 13.98 -22.53
N PRO A 242 -10.47 14.53 -21.30
CA PRO A 242 -10.82 13.77 -20.11
C PRO A 242 -12.13 12.99 -20.28
N GLY A 243 -12.15 11.72 -19.87
CA GLY A 243 -13.31 10.85 -20.00
C GLY A 243 -13.50 10.24 -21.39
N GLU A 244 -12.62 10.54 -22.36
CA GLU A 244 -12.57 9.83 -23.65
C GLU A 244 -11.47 8.78 -23.66
N PHE A 245 -11.81 7.59 -24.15
CA PHE A 245 -10.94 6.44 -24.18
C PHE A 245 -11.09 5.70 -25.51
N PHE A 246 -9.98 5.19 -26.04
CA PHE A 246 -10.02 4.11 -27.00
C PHE A 246 -10.39 2.81 -26.28
N ALA A 247 -11.56 2.29 -26.60
CA ALA A 247 -12.09 1.03 -26.11
C ALA A 247 -11.75 -0.10 -27.10
N PHE A 248 -11.14 -1.17 -26.62
CA PHE A 248 -10.69 -2.30 -27.43
C PHE A 248 -10.71 -3.60 -26.63
N GLY A 249 -11.17 -4.69 -27.24
CA GLY A 249 -11.12 -6.04 -26.68
C GLY A 249 -12.47 -6.76 -26.70
N PRO A 250 -12.48 -8.09 -26.42
CA PRO A 250 -13.67 -8.92 -26.59
C PRO A 250 -14.91 -8.47 -25.82
N ALA A 251 -14.72 -7.85 -24.65
CA ALA A 251 -15.79 -7.36 -23.79
C ALA A 251 -16.28 -5.94 -24.15
N LEU A 252 -15.59 -5.27 -25.07
CA LEU A 252 -15.85 -3.88 -25.46
C LEU A 252 -16.14 -3.82 -26.98
N ALA A 253 -15.08 -3.70 -27.78
CA ALA A 253 -15.15 -3.58 -29.23
C ALA A 253 -14.03 -4.40 -29.91
N ALA A 254 -14.35 -5.01 -31.05
CA ALA A 254 -13.42 -5.86 -31.79
C ALA A 254 -12.24 -5.10 -32.41
N ILE A 255 -12.42 -3.80 -32.67
CA ILE A 255 -11.39 -2.86 -33.12
C ILE A 255 -11.36 -1.66 -32.16
N PRO A 256 -10.24 -0.94 -32.04
CA PRO A 256 -10.18 0.27 -31.22
C PRO A 256 -11.23 1.30 -31.66
N VAL A 257 -12.12 1.67 -30.74
CA VAL A 257 -13.16 2.68 -30.97
C VAL A 257 -13.01 3.79 -29.94
N LEU A 258 -12.98 5.04 -30.38
CA LEU A 258 -13.00 6.18 -29.47
C LEU A 258 -14.41 6.32 -28.88
N ALA A 259 -14.51 6.34 -27.56
CA ALA A 259 -15.77 6.49 -26.85
C ALA A 259 -15.64 7.45 -25.66
N LYS A 260 -16.70 8.19 -25.41
CA LYS A 260 -16.89 9.00 -24.21
C LYS A 260 -17.57 8.15 -23.14
N ILE A 261 -16.96 8.07 -21.97
CA ILE A 261 -17.53 7.36 -20.81
C ILE A 261 -18.65 8.21 -20.20
N ASP A 262 -19.75 7.54 -19.84
CA ASP A 262 -20.90 8.20 -19.25
C ASP A 262 -20.59 8.70 -17.81
N PRO A 263 -21.31 9.74 -17.33
CA PRO A 263 -21.13 10.26 -15.97
C PRO A 263 -21.37 9.21 -14.88
N THR A 264 -20.76 9.42 -13.72
CA THR A 264 -20.93 8.59 -12.52
C THR A 264 -22.03 9.12 -11.61
N ILE A 265 -22.61 8.24 -10.81
CA ILE A 265 -23.56 8.60 -9.74
C ILE A 265 -22.80 9.17 -8.55
N THR A 266 -21.72 8.50 -8.15
CA THR A 266 -20.87 8.92 -7.04
C THR A 266 -19.84 9.95 -7.51
N PRO A 267 -19.62 11.04 -6.74
CA PRO A 267 -18.58 12.01 -7.07
C PRO A 267 -17.18 11.44 -6.80
N HIS A 268 -16.17 11.95 -7.50
CA HIS A 268 -14.77 11.66 -7.19
C HIS A 268 -14.31 12.52 -5.99
N ILE A 269 -13.76 11.88 -4.95
CA ILE A 269 -13.31 12.58 -3.72
C ILE A 269 -11.84 13.04 -3.82
N GLY A 270 -11.02 12.40 -4.66
CA GLY A 270 -9.59 12.72 -4.84
C GLY A 270 -9.32 14.05 -5.56
N ARG A 271 -10.21 15.03 -5.42
CA ARG A 271 -10.02 16.36 -5.98
C ARG A 271 -8.80 17.01 -5.31
N THR A 272 -7.92 17.59 -6.12
CA THR A 272 -6.80 18.42 -5.63
C THR A 272 -7.30 19.37 -4.54
N PRO A 273 -6.64 19.42 -3.36
CA PRO A 273 -7.03 20.34 -2.30
C PRO A 273 -7.18 21.76 -2.85
N ASP A 274 -8.20 22.49 -2.38
CA ASP A 274 -8.37 23.88 -2.76
C ASP A 274 -7.16 24.69 -2.31
N LEU A 275 -6.80 25.71 -3.10
CA LEU A 275 -5.73 26.63 -2.73
C LEU A 275 -6.16 27.43 -1.50
N VAL A 276 -5.58 27.11 -0.34
CA VAL A 276 -5.75 27.87 0.89
C VAL A 276 -4.55 28.82 1.04
N ALA A 277 -4.82 30.09 1.30
CA ALA A 277 -3.77 31.08 1.56
C ALA A 277 -2.96 30.69 2.81
N ALA A 278 -1.70 31.14 2.87
CA ALA A 278 -0.92 31.01 4.09
C ALA A 278 -1.64 31.71 5.25
N ALA A 279 -1.51 31.15 6.46
CA ALA A 279 -2.00 31.82 7.66
C ALA A 279 -1.26 33.15 7.84
N ASP A 280 -2.00 34.20 8.19
CA ASP A 280 -1.44 35.52 8.52
C ASP A 280 -0.95 35.48 9.97
N LEU A 281 0.24 34.90 10.17
CA LEU A 281 0.88 34.72 11.47
C LEU A 281 2.17 35.53 11.50
N ASP A 282 2.45 36.19 12.62
CA ASP A 282 3.77 36.76 12.83
C ASP A 282 4.82 35.67 13.16
N ALA A 283 6.08 36.07 13.24
CA ALA A 283 7.17 35.13 13.48
C ALA A 283 7.09 34.46 14.86
N ASP A 284 6.64 35.17 15.90
CA ASP A 284 6.62 34.66 17.27
C ASP A 284 5.43 33.71 17.49
N GLU A 285 4.27 34.05 16.93
CA GLU A 285 3.11 33.16 16.85
C GLU A 285 3.44 31.88 16.08
N SER A 286 4.11 32.01 14.94
CA SER A 286 4.56 30.86 14.15
C SER A 286 5.52 29.95 14.95
N ARG A 287 6.50 30.52 15.66
CA ARG A 287 7.45 29.75 16.48
C ARG A 287 6.74 29.00 17.61
N THR A 288 5.73 29.62 18.20
CA THR A 288 4.92 29.03 19.29
C THR A 288 4.05 27.90 18.76
N LEU A 289 3.33 28.12 17.66
CA LEU A 289 2.47 27.11 17.03
C LEU A 289 3.26 25.90 16.52
N LEU A 290 4.48 26.14 16.04
CA LEU A 290 5.41 25.08 15.63
C LEU A 290 6.13 24.42 16.80
N ASP A 291 5.98 24.94 18.03
CA ASP A 291 6.66 24.47 19.25
C ASP A 291 8.16 24.25 19.04
N LEU A 292 8.81 25.20 18.37
CA LEU A 292 10.18 25.00 17.89
C LEU A 292 11.17 24.76 19.02
N ASP A 293 10.92 25.30 20.21
CA ASP A 293 11.81 25.13 21.35
C ASP A 293 11.75 23.71 21.93
N ALA A 294 10.58 23.06 21.94
CA ALA A 294 10.45 21.65 22.34
C ALA A 294 10.98 20.67 21.28
N LEU A 295 10.98 21.08 20.00
CA LEU A 295 11.49 20.28 18.89
C LEU A 295 13.01 20.39 18.68
N ARG A 296 13.69 21.30 19.41
CA ARG A 296 15.15 21.40 19.32
C ARG A 296 15.79 20.13 19.85
N GLU A 297 16.68 19.56 19.06
CA GLU A 297 17.53 18.45 19.49
C GLU A 297 18.27 18.87 20.77
N VAL A 298 18.03 18.13 21.85
CA VAL A 298 18.84 18.26 23.06
C VAL A 298 20.21 17.72 22.70
N VAL A 299 21.12 18.61 22.32
CA VAL A 299 22.52 18.26 22.14
C VAL A 299 22.98 17.69 23.48
N PRO A 300 23.34 16.39 23.57
CA PRO A 300 23.89 15.86 24.80
C PRO A 300 25.07 16.75 25.15
N THR A 301 25.08 17.29 26.36
CA THR A 301 26.18 18.10 26.87
C THR A 301 27.44 17.26 26.73
N LYS A 302 28.18 17.47 25.64
CA LYS A 302 29.54 16.99 25.49
C LYS A 302 30.35 17.79 26.51
N GLY A 303 30.32 17.34 27.77
CA GLY A 303 31.49 17.52 28.60
C GLY A 303 32.69 17.01 27.81
N ASP A 304 33.80 17.74 27.85
CA ASP A 304 35.06 17.51 27.11
C ASP A 304 35.67 16.10 27.31
N ARG A 305 34.96 15.05 26.90
CA ARG A 305 35.46 13.68 26.89
C ARG A 305 35.76 13.31 25.45
N VAL A 306 36.99 13.68 25.11
CA VAL A 306 37.84 13.12 24.05
C VAL A 306 37.33 11.77 23.56
N THR A 307 37.13 11.66 22.25
CA THR A 307 36.85 10.42 21.52
C THR A 307 38.00 9.42 21.68
N MET A 308 38.09 8.76 22.84
CA MET A 308 39.08 7.73 23.09
C MET A 308 38.64 6.43 22.41
N ARG A 309 39.49 5.88 21.52
CA ARG A 309 39.35 4.54 20.94
C ARG A 309 40.28 3.56 21.66
N GLY A 310 39.83 2.31 21.85
CA GLY A 310 40.65 1.21 22.37
C GLY A 310 40.65 1.10 23.91
N GLN A 311 41.71 0.49 24.47
CA GLN A 311 41.89 0.17 25.90
C GLN A 311 41.48 1.33 26.84
N ARG A 312 41.80 2.57 26.46
CA ARG A 312 41.49 3.78 27.25
C ARG A 312 40.00 4.08 27.40
N ALA A 313 39.16 3.68 26.44
CA ALA A 313 37.71 3.81 26.55
C ALA A 313 37.13 2.79 27.53
N LEU A 314 37.71 1.58 27.56
CA LEU A 314 37.37 0.57 28.55
C LEU A 314 37.83 0.99 29.94
N ASP A 315 39.06 1.52 30.08
CA ASP A 315 39.56 2.03 31.36
C ASP A 315 38.70 3.21 31.85
N ALA A 316 38.33 4.13 30.96
CA ALA A 316 37.46 5.25 31.30
C ALA A 316 36.03 4.81 31.67
N PHE A 317 35.53 3.73 31.07
CA PHE A 317 34.26 3.11 31.45
C PHE A 317 34.38 2.42 32.81
N LEU A 318 35.41 1.59 33.04
CA LEU A 318 35.60 0.84 34.28
C LEU A 318 35.83 1.74 35.50
N LEU A 319 36.39 2.93 35.29
CA LEU A 319 36.61 3.94 36.33
C LEU A 319 35.42 4.89 36.53
N ASP A 320 34.39 4.82 35.70
CA ASP A 320 33.21 5.67 35.84
C ASP A 320 32.31 5.18 36.99
N PRO A 321 31.87 6.05 37.92
CA PRO A 321 30.99 5.65 39.02
C PRO A 321 29.68 4.99 38.57
N ALA A 322 29.20 5.31 37.35
CA ALA A 322 27.97 4.74 36.79
C ALA A 322 28.18 3.37 36.13
N ALA A 323 29.42 2.87 36.02
CA ALA A 323 29.74 1.62 35.33
C ALA A 323 29.05 0.37 35.89
N PRO A 324 28.91 0.20 37.23
CA PRO A 324 28.17 -0.94 37.78
C PRO A 324 26.69 -0.93 37.39
N ALA A 325 26.06 0.26 37.39
CA ALA A 325 24.67 0.42 36.95
C ALA A 325 24.54 0.14 35.45
N ALA A 326 25.42 0.73 34.63
CA ALA A 326 25.49 0.51 33.19
C ALA A 326 25.63 -0.98 32.82
N ALA A 327 26.50 -1.73 33.51
CA ALA A 327 26.69 -3.16 33.26
C ALA A 327 25.40 -3.97 33.55
N ARG A 328 24.69 -3.66 34.64
CA ARG A 328 23.42 -4.31 35.00
C ARG A 328 22.31 -3.96 34.00
N ILE A 329 22.26 -2.71 33.55
CA ILE A 329 21.31 -2.24 32.52
C ILE A 329 21.54 -2.97 31.20
N VAL A 330 22.78 -3.13 30.74
CA VAL A 330 23.09 -3.92 29.53
C VAL A 330 22.61 -5.36 29.67
N GLY A 331 22.79 -5.98 30.84
CA GLY A 331 22.28 -7.33 31.12
C GLY A 331 20.76 -7.42 31.00
N ALA A 332 20.04 -6.48 31.62
CA ALA A 332 18.58 -6.43 31.53
C ALA A 332 18.09 -6.18 30.10
N LEU A 333 18.65 -5.19 29.40
CA LEU A 333 18.30 -4.89 28.01
C LEU A 333 18.66 -6.05 27.06
N GLY A 334 19.70 -6.83 27.38
CA GLY A 334 20.06 -8.04 26.64
C GLY A 334 19.02 -9.14 26.76
N SER A 335 18.40 -9.31 27.93
CA SER A 335 17.36 -10.33 28.15
C SER A 335 16.04 -10.06 27.40
N ILE A 336 15.73 -8.79 27.14
CA ILE A 336 14.55 -8.37 26.38
C ILE A 336 14.83 -8.05 24.91
N ALA A 337 16.08 -8.11 24.46
CA ALA A 337 16.44 -7.78 23.09
C ALA A 337 15.60 -8.63 22.10
N PRO A 338 15.01 -8.05 21.04
CA PRO A 338 15.24 -6.71 20.50
C PRO A 338 14.33 -5.60 21.07
N ASN A 339 13.51 -5.90 22.09
CA ASN A 339 12.51 -4.99 22.64
C ASN A 339 13.13 -3.84 23.45
N ALA A 340 12.31 -2.83 23.70
CA ALA A 340 12.65 -1.66 24.51
C ALA A 340 11.85 -1.66 25.81
N THR A 341 12.34 -0.96 26.82
CA THR A 341 11.68 -0.80 28.12
C THR A 341 11.82 0.64 28.61
N THR A 342 11.06 1.06 29.62
CA THR A 342 11.24 2.39 30.22
C THR A 342 12.36 2.39 31.27
N ALA A 343 12.94 3.57 31.54
CA ALA A 343 13.90 3.75 32.63
C ALA A 343 13.27 3.40 33.99
N ASP A 344 11.98 3.68 34.18
CA ASP A 344 11.23 3.34 35.40
C ASP A 344 11.11 1.82 35.58
N ASP A 345 10.87 1.08 34.49
CA ASP A 345 10.85 -0.39 34.51
C ASP A 345 12.24 -0.95 34.84
N LEU A 346 13.32 -0.35 34.30
CA LEU A 346 14.69 -0.73 34.64
C LEU A 346 15.02 -0.44 36.11
N ALA A 347 14.60 0.70 36.65
CA ALA A 347 14.79 1.05 38.05
C ALA A 347 14.12 0.04 38.98
N ARG A 348 12.86 -0.34 38.66
CA ARG A 348 12.11 -1.35 39.41
C ARG A 348 12.76 -2.74 39.31
N HIS A 349 13.06 -3.20 38.10
CA HIS A 349 13.61 -4.53 37.86
C HIS A 349 15.01 -4.71 38.44
N LEU A 350 15.86 -3.68 38.36
CA LEU A 350 17.23 -3.71 38.89
C LEU A 350 17.32 -3.29 40.35
N ALA A 351 16.22 -2.84 40.97
CA ALA A 351 16.21 -2.25 42.31
C ALA A 351 17.31 -1.18 42.47
N LEU A 352 17.39 -0.25 41.51
CA LEU A 352 18.35 0.85 41.49
C LEU A 352 17.61 2.21 41.55
N PRO A 353 18.19 3.24 42.19
CA PRO A 353 17.67 4.60 42.14
C PRO A 353 17.53 5.11 40.69
N ALA A 354 16.53 5.94 40.42
CA ALA A 354 16.31 6.54 39.09
C ALA A 354 17.56 7.28 38.58
N ASN A 355 18.23 8.03 39.45
CA ASN A 355 19.47 8.74 39.12
C ASN A 355 20.60 7.79 38.65
N ASP A 356 20.70 6.59 39.23
CA ASP A 356 21.73 5.61 38.86
C ASP A 356 21.39 4.91 37.55
N ILE A 357 20.10 4.65 37.30
CA ILE A 357 19.62 4.20 35.99
C ILE A 357 19.94 5.26 34.94
N ASP A 358 19.69 6.52 35.26
CA ASP A 358 19.90 7.59 34.31
C ASP A 358 21.38 7.80 33.99
N ALA A 359 22.23 7.87 35.01
CA ALA A 359 23.67 7.95 34.81
C ALA A 359 24.22 6.74 34.04
N GLY A 360 23.69 5.54 34.31
CA GLY A 360 24.05 4.31 33.60
C GLY A 360 23.64 4.34 32.12
N LEU A 361 22.42 4.79 31.81
CA LEU A 361 21.93 4.94 30.43
C LEU A 361 22.71 6.00 29.66
N ASP A 362 23.08 7.10 30.30
CA ASP A 362 23.91 8.14 29.68
C ASP A 362 25.31 7.61 29.35
N LEU A 363 25.92 6.85 30.27
CA LEU A 363 27.21 6.21 30.04
C LEU A 363 27.15 5.20 28.88
N LEU A 364 26.07 4.41 28.78
CA LEU A 364 25.87 3.45 27.71
C LEU A 364 25.59 4.11 26.35
N ALA A 365 24.83 5.20 26.33
CA ALA A 365 24.58 5.98 25.13
C ALA A 365 25.89 6.61 24.62
N ALA A 366 26.74 7.12 25.53
CA ALA A 366 28.02 7.72 25.19
C ALA A 366 28.98 6.75 24.47
N ILE A 367 28.92 5.45 24.78
CA ILE A 367 29.71 4.40 24.11
C ILE A 367 28.97 3.69 22.97
N GLY A 368 27.75 4.14 22.62
CA GLY A 368 26.92 3.55 21.56
C GLY A 368 26.42 2.13 21.87
N ALA A 369 26.25 1.79 23.16
CA ALA A 369 25.75 0.49 23.61
C ALA A 369 24.21 0.46 23.73
N SER A 370 23.56 1.59 23.96
CA SER A 370 22.10 1.71 24.02
C SER A 370 21.58 2.88 23.21
N ASP A 371 20.35 2.72 22.69
CA ASP A 371 19.56 3.81 22.14
C ASP A 371 18.54 4.26 23.20
N THR A 372 18.42 5.56 23.45
CA THR A 372 17.43 6.14 24.38
C THR A 372 16.53 7.15 23.69
N MET A 373 15.25 7.20 24.05
CA MET A 373 14.27 8.16 23.51
C MET A 373 13.37 8.69 24.63
N PRO A 374 13.10 10.01 24.71
CA PRO A 374 12.20 10.56 25.72
C PRO A 374 10.75 10.06 25.55
N ARG A 375 10.02 9.87 26.66
CA ARG A 375 8.60 9.52 26.71
C ARG A 375 7.95 10.10 27.97
N GLY A 376 7.32 11.27 27.85
CA GLY A 376 6.77 11.99 29.01
C GLY A 376 7.89 12.34 29.99
N ASP A 377 7.68 12.01 31.27
CA ASP A 377 8.66 12.27 32.35
C ASP A 377 9.75 11.18 32.48
N THR A 378 9.74 10.15 31.61
CA THR A 378 10.71 9.06 31.60
C THR A 378 11.38 8.93 30.23
N ARG A 379 12.26 7.94 30.06
CA ARG A 379 12.85 7.60 28.76
C ARG A 379 12.79 6.11 28.47
N ILE A 380 12.57 5.79 27.20
CA ILE A 380 12.67 4.43 26.66
C ILE A 380 14.14 4.13 26.40
N ALA A 381 14.59 2.94 26.79
CA ALA A 381 15.92 2.43 26.51
C ALA A 381 15.85 1.07 25.80
N ARG A 382 16.78 0.84 24.87
CA ARG A 382 17.01 -0.45 24.21
C ARG A 382 18.47 -0.65 23.86
N LEU A 383 18.91 -1.88 23.63
CA LEU A 383 20.24 -2.13 23.09
C LEU A 383 20.40 -1.51 21.69
N SER A 384 21.60 -0.98 21.41
CA SER A 384 21.90 -0.42 20.09
C SER A 384 21.78 -1.48 19.00
N ALA A 385 21.47 -1.05 17.77
CA ALA A 385 21.30 -1.96 16.63
C ALA A 385 22.49 -2.94 16.45
N ARG A 386 23.72 -2.46 16.71
CA ARG A 386 24.95 -3.26 16.64
C ARG A 386 24.98 -4.39 17.69
N LEU A 387 24.54 -4.11 18.92
CA LEU A 387 24.56 -5.11 20.00
C LEU A 387 23.39 -6.08 19.88
N ARG A 388 22.21 -5.64 19.42
CA ARG A 388 21.07 -6.54 19.15
C ARG A 388 21.42 -7.66 18.17
N LEU A 389 22.21 -7.36 17.13
CA LEU A 389 22.69 -8.36 16.16
C LEU A 389 23.64 -9.41 16.77
N ARG A 390 24.20 -9.17 17.96
CA ARG A 390 25.11 -10.12 18.64
C ARG A 390 24.43 -10.96 19.72
N VAL A 391 23.16 -10.68 20.03
CA VAL A 391 22.36 -11.32 21.10
C VAL A 391 21.27 -12.25 20.51
N VAL A 392 21.31 -12.52 19.20
CA VAL A 392 20.25 -13.21 18.43
C VAL A 392 19.93 -14.63 18.91
N ASP A 393 20.87 -15.30 19.60
CA ASP A 393 20.68 -16.67 20.12
C ASP A 393 20.20 -16.74 21.58
N THR A 394 19.93 -15.59 22.23
CA THR A 394 19.44 -15.55 23.62
C THR A 394 17.91 -15.56 23.63
N PRO A 395 17.25 -16.50 24.33
CA PRO A 395 15.79 -16.51 24.44
C PRO A 395 15.27 -15.21 25.07
N VAL A 396 14.27 -14.61 24.45
CA VAL A 396 13.65 -13.35 24.90
C VAL A 396 12.80 -13.62 26.14
N ILE A 397 13.15 -13.00 27.26
CA ILE A 397 12.39 -13.08 28.52
C ILE A 397 11.99 -11.67 28.90
N GLY A 398 10.69 -11.42 29.14
CA GLY A 398 10.22 -10.13 29.63
C GLY A 398 10.77 -9.80 31.02
N LEU A 399 10.96 -8.52 31.32
CA LEU A 399 11.25 -8.08 32.68
C LEU A 399 9.96 -8.27 33.49
N VAL A 400 9.98 -9.22 34.43
CA VAL A 400 8.92 -9.40 35.43
C VAL A 400 9.16 -8.46 36.60
#